data_AF-A0A8B6C975-F1
#
_entry.id   AF-A0A8B6C975-F1
#
_cell.length_a   1.000
_cell.length_b   1.000
_cell.length_c   1.000
_cell.angle_alpha   90.00
_cell.angle_beta   90.00
_cell.angle_gamma   90.00
#
_symmetry.space_group_name_H-M   'P 1'
#
loop_
_entity.id
_entity.type
_entity.pdbx_description
1 polymer ?
#
loop_
_entity_poly.entity_id
_entity_poly.type
_entity_poly.pdbx_seq_one_letter_code
_entity_poly.pdbx_strand_id
1 'polypeptide(L)'
;MAFSQSVVRSQAPAKCGICETDRPIKWKCIDCSKLLCNHCKEKVHPQFQNAKDHQVVNIKDVGRPPTVVEININKQYNTELHAIGFMSYCKDDSLWISSGAGKILQRVKPDGTKLTILSSYNMMTYGISVTQSNNLLISTGETSLKQISSNTGTLTDSVYNMSPLHPIAVHITSDNKVLVACVQGIGNIHVVDEVSDHGRQRVVVLGQGGDIINIYTGDTEINKDIPFIPADIATTPRDNVILDDVMTDTLHILNNAGLLMTYYKTSDINIMFPLSLAFSPTGQLYIGCSKSAGRTTKNAKIYEVTISGC
;
A
#
# COMPACT_ATOMS: atom_id res chain seq x y z
N MET A 1 39.15 -1.64 44.16
CA MET A 1 38.58 -1.20 42.87
C MET A 1 37.10 -0.97 43.09
N ALA A 2 36.65 0.28 42.96
CA ALA A 2 35.30 0.70 43.30
C ALA A 2 34.32 0.32 42.19
N PHE A 3 33.20 -0.31 42.56
CA PHE A 3 32.06 -0.54 41.68
C PHE A 3 31.29 0.78 41.50
N SER A 4 31.30 1.34 40.29
CA SER A 4 30.42 2.46 39.95
C SER A 4 28.99 1.95 39.77
N GLN A 5 28.11 2.23 40.72
CA GLN A 5 26.67 2.11 40.54
C GLN A 5 26.23 3.20 39.55
N SER A 6 25.72 2.80 38.40
CA SER A 6 25.02 3.70 37.48
C SER A 6 23.71 4.15 38.13
N VAL A 7 23.65 5.46 38.41
CA VAL A 7 22.45 6.14 38.91
C VAL A 7 21.33 5.98 37.87
N VAL A 8 20.27 5.25 38.22
CA VAL A 8 18.99 5.31 37.50
C VAL A 8 18.45 6.72 37.68
N ARG A 9 18.69 7.60 36.69
CA ARG A 9 18.03 8.90 36.61
C ARG A 9 16.54 8.64 36.42
N SER A 10 15.74 8.93 37.46
CA SER A 10 14.29 9.04 37.32
C SER A 10 14.00 10.18 36.33
N GLN A 11 13.58 9.82 35.12
CA GLN A 11 13.05 10.81 34.18
C GLN A 11 11.78 11.40 34.79
N ALA A 12 11.70 12.73 34.86
CA ALA A 12 10.49 13.43 35.29
C ALA A 12 9.28 12.96 34.46
N PRO A 13 8.07 12.92 35.04
CA PRO A 13 6.86 12.52 34.30
C PRO A 13 6.70 13.42 33.07
N ALA A 14 6.59 12.80 31.90
CA ALA A 14 6.44 13.53 30.64
C ALA A 14 5.15 14.38 30.68
N LYS A 15 5.27 15.68 30.40
CA LYS A 15 4.15 16.63 30.34
C LYS A 15 3.51 16.67 28.97
N CYS A 16 2.27 17.15 28.90
CA CYS A 16 1.61 17.38 27.62
C CYS A 16 2.26 18.55 26.88
N GLY A 17 2.73 18.33 25.66
CA GLY A 17 3.39 19.36 24.82
C GLY A 17 2.46 20.42 24.22
N ILE A 18 1.21 20.51 24.70
CA ILE A 18 0.25 21.57 24.34
C ILE A 18 -0.19 22.36 25.57
N CYS A 19 -0.74 21.68 26.59
CA CYS A 19 -1.29 22.36 27.76
C CYS A 19 -0.35 22.35 28.97
N GLU A 20 0.82 21.70 28.87
CA GLU A 20 1.87 21.62 29.90
C GLU A 20 1.44 21.05 31.26
N THR A 21 0.21 20.55 31.36
CA THR A 21 -0.33 19.91 32.57
C THR A 21 0.24 18.51 32.76
N ASP A 22 0.29 18.05 34.01
CA ASP A 22 0.67 16.69 34.41
C ASP A 22 -0.42 15.63 34.17
N ARG A 23 -1.32 15.87 33.20
CA ARG A 23 -2.35 14.89 32.82
C ARG A 23 -1.67 13.65 32.23
N PRO A 24 -2.26 12.45 32.43
CA PRO A 24 -1.71 11.22 31.85
C PRO A 24 -1.52 11.35 30.34
N ILE A 25 -0.27 11.23 29.91
CA ILE A 25 0.09 11.24 28.49
C ILE A 25 -0.13 9.83 27.94
N LYS A 26 -1.03 9.74 26.97
CA LYS A 26 -1.38 8.49 26.30
C LYS A 26 -1.11 8.53 24.80
N TRP A 27 -0.84 9.71 24.25
CA TRP A 27 -0.83 9.91 22.81
C TRP A 27 0.42 10.67 22.36
N LYS A 28 0.87 10.41 21.14
CA LYS A 28 1.93 11.15 20.46
C LYS A 28 1.42 11.55 19.09
N CYS A 29 1.51 12.84 18.77
CA CYS A 29 1.39 13.31 17.41
C CYS A 29 2.72 13.03 16.70
N ILE A 30 2.66 12.28 15.60
CA ILE A 30 3.85 11.91 14.81
C ILE A 30 4.38 13.13 14.06
N ASP A 31 3.50 13.89 13.41
CA ASP A 31 3.87 15.04 12.58
C ASP A 31 4.53 16.16 13.39
N CYS A 32 3.96 16.49 14.55
CA CYS A 32 4.53 17.50 15.45
C CYS A 32 5.57 16.94 16.43
N SER A 33 5.73 15.61 16.51
CA SER A 33 6.46 14.93 17.58
C SER A 33 6.04 15.31 19.01
N LYS A 34 4.82 15.82 19.20
CA LYS A 34 4.30 16.29 20.51
C LYS A 34 3.59 15.19 21.29
N LEU A 35 3.84 15.14 22.59
CA LEU A 35 3.13 14.26 23.54
C LEU A 35 1.80 14.89 23.98
N LEU A 36 0.70 14.13 23.92
CA LEU A 36 -0.66 14.62 24.12
C LEU A 36 -1.39 13.85 25.22
N CYS A 37 -2.14 14.58 26.05
CA CYS A 37 -3.18 14.00 26.91
C CYS A 37 -4.49 13.82 26.10
N ASN A 38 -5.46 13.05 26.62
CA ASN A 38 -6.75 12.80 25.95
C ASN A 38 -7.46 14.11 25.52
N HIS A 39 -7.53 15.08 26.41
CA HIS A 39 -8.19 16.35 26.13
C HIS A 39 -7.52 17.10 24.97
N CYS A 40 -6.18 17.16 24.98
CA CYS A 40 -5.44 17.83 23.92
C CYS A 40 -5.55 17.08 22.61
N LYS A 41 -5.51 15.74 22.59
CA LYS A 41 -5.77 14.95 21.38
C LYS A 41 -7.12 15.28 20.75
N GLU A 42 -8.19 15.30 21.55
CA GLU A 42 -9.56 15.33 21.03
C GLU A 42 -10.08 16.74 20.76
N LYS A 43 -9.68 17.73 21.59
CA LYS A 43 -10.31 19.04 21.62
C LYS A 43 -9.40 20.18 21.20
N VAL A 44 -8.10 20.09 21.48
CA VAL A 44 -7.19 21.23 21.29
C VAL A 44 -6.33 21.05 20.05
N HIS A 45 -5.73 19.88 19.88
CA HIS A 45 -4.82 19.58 18.78
C HIS A 45 -5.49 19.71 17.40
N PRO A 46 -6.69 19.17 17.14
CA PRO A 46 -7.32 19.27 15.82
C PRO A 46 -7.82 20.68 15.47
N GLN A 47 -7.90 21.58 16.45
CA GLN A 47 -8.36 22.96 16.23
C GLN A 47 -7.26 23.89 15.71
N PHE A 48 -5.99 23.50 15.81
CA PHE A 48 -4.92 24.27 15.15
C PHE A 48 -5.02 24.06 13.64
N GLN A 49 -4.97 25.16 12.87
CA GLN A 49 -5.15 25.15 11.41
C GLN A 49 -4.19 24.18 10.69
N ASN A 50 -3.05 23.87 11.30
CA ASN A 50 -2.05 22.97 10.73
C ASN A 50 -2.11 21.54 11.28
N ALA A 51 -2.98 21.22 12.23
CA ALA A 51 -2.95 19.94 12.96
C ALA A 51 -4.21 19.09 12.81
N LYS A 52 -5.14 19.51 11.94
CA LYS A 52 -6.40 18.82 11.71
C LYS A 52 -6.20 17.38 11.19
N ASP A 53 -5.16 17.19 10.38
CA ASP A 53 -4.85 15.91 9.73
C ASP A 53 -3.62 15.21 10.33
N HIS A 54 -3.12 15.72 11.46
CA HIS A 54 -1.98 15.11 12.14
C HIS A 54 -2.32 13.71 12.67
N GLN A 55 -1.38 12.80 12.46
CA GLN A 55 -1.39 11.45 12.95
C GLN A 55 -1.09 11.42 14.46
N VAL A 56 -2.12 11.10 15.24
CA VAL A 56 -1.99 10.91 16.69
C VAL A 56 -2.16 9.44 17.05
N VAL A 57 -1.07 8.81 17.49
CA VAL A 57 -1.04 7.40 17.89
C VAL A 57 -0.95 7.25 19.41
N ASN A 58 -1.37 6.10 19.94
CA ASN A 58 -1.13 5.80 21.35
C ASN A 58 0.37 5.59 21.56
N ILE A 59 0.93 6.16 22.63
CA ILE A 59 2.37 6.01 22.93
C ILE A 59 2.75 4.54 23.10
N LYS A 60 1.85 3.72 23.65
CA LYS A 60 2.10 2.29 23.83
C LYS A 60 2.26 1.54 22.51
N ASP A 61 1.76 2.10 21.42
CA ASP A 61 1.78 1.50 20.08
C ASP A 61 2.91 2.07 19.21
N VAL A 62 3.58 3.14 19.69
CA VAL A 62 4.79 3.67 19.05
C VAL A 62 5.91 2.64 19.19
N GLY A 63 6.40 2.14 18.07
CA GLY A 63 7.47 1.13 18.04
C GLY A 63 7.01 -0.28 18.40
N ARG A 64 5.70 -0.53 18.55
CA ARG A 64 5.20 -1.91 18.57
C ARG A 64 5.38 -2.53 17.18
N PRO A 65 5.85 -3.78 17.09
CA PRO A 65 5.90 -4.47 15.82
C PRO A 65 4.49 -4.61 15.25
N PRO A 66 4.33 -4.59 13.92
CA PRO A 66 3.04 -4.85 13.27
C PRO A 66 2.44 -6.17 13.75
N THR A 67 1.11 -6.20 13.92
CA THR A 67 0.40 -7.47 14.12
C THR A 67 0.14 -8.09 12.76
N VAL A 68 0.45 -9.38 12.61
CA VAL A 68 0.36 -10.11 11.33
C VAL A 68 -0.46 -11.37 11.49
N VAL A 69 -1.47 -11.52 10.65
CA VAL A 69 -2.31 -12.72 10.54
C VAL A 69 -2.23 -13.26 9.12
N GLU A 70 -1.80 -14.51 8.94
CA GLU A 70 -1.83 -15.15 7.62
C GLU A 70 -3.27 -15.56 7.28
N ILE A 71 -3.77 -15.09 6.13
CA ILE A 71 -5.06 -15.47 5.59
C ILE A 71 -4.86 -16.67 4.67
N ASN A 72 -5.41 -17.81 5.09
CA ASN A 72 -5.25 -19.05 4.36
C ASN A 72 -6.37 -19.26 3.34
N ILE A 73 -6.27 -18.59 2.19
CA ILE A 73 -7.23 -18.74 1.08
C ILE A 73 -7.09 -20.12 0.39
N ASN A 74 -5.95 -20.81 0.58
CA ASN A 74 -5.61 -22.05 -0.13
C ASN A 74 -6.21 -23.32 0.50
N LYS A 75 -6.46 -23.35 1.82
CA LYS A 75 -6.79 -24.61 2.53
C LYS A 75 -8.14 -25.23 2.17
N GLN A 76 -9.09 -24.46 1.65
CA GLN A 76 -10.47 -24.93 1.57
C GLN A 76 -10.90 -25.37 0.16
N TYR A 77 -10.13 -25.09 -0.91
CA TYR A 77 -10.69 -25.19 -2.26
C TYR A 77 -9.85 -25.85 -3.36
N ASN A 78 -8.63 -26.34 -3.08
CA ASN A 78 -7.83 -27.08 -4.09
C ASN A 78 -7.69 -26.33 -5.45
N THR A 79 -7.94 -25.01 -5.45
CA THR A 79 -7.71 -24.14 -6.59
C THR A 79 -6.28 -23.67 -6.46
N GLU A 80 -5.40 -24.15 -7.32
CA GLU A 80 -4.07 -23.58 -7.45
C GLU A 80 -4.25 -22.07 -7.74
N LEU A 81 -4.12 -21.21 -6.72
CA LEU A 81 -3.83 -19.80 -6.94
C LEU A 81 -2.43 -19.79 -7.57
N HIS A 82 -2.41 -19.91 -8.90
CA HIS A 82 -1.17 -20.11 -9.67
C HIS A 82 -0.21 -18.93 -9.57
N ALA A 83 -0.72 -17.79 -9.12
CA ALA A 83 -0.02 -16.62 -8.58
C ALA A 83 -1.12 -15.68 -8.06
N ILE A 84 -0.95 -15.04 -6.89
CA ILE A 84 -1.73 -13.84 -6.57
C ILE A 84 -1.05 -12.71 -7.35
N GLY A 85 -1.80 -12.09 -8.26
CA GLY A 85 -1.33 -10.94 -9.01
C GLY A 85 -1.53 -9.68 -8.18
N PHE A 86 -2.78 -9.23 -8.08
CA PHE A 86 -3.16 -7.92 -7.55
C PHE A 86 -4.47 -8.00 -6.78
N MET A 87 -4.67 -7.14 -5.80
CA MET A 87 -5.78 -7.15 -4.87
C MET A 87 -6.45 -5.79 -4.80
N SER A 88 -7.75 -5.78 -4.51
CA SER A 88 -8.44 -4.53 -4.17
C SER A 88 -9.58 -4.79 -3.20
N TYR A 89 -9.75 -3.90 -2.23
CA TYR A 89 -10.73 -4.02 -1.16
C TYR A 89 -12.09 -3.44 -1.58
N CYS A 90 -13.15 -4.18 -1.29
CA CYS A 90 -14.54 -3.75 -1.50
C CYS A 90 -15.12 -3.18 -0.20
N LYS A 91 -16.11 -2.28 -0.32
CA LYS A 91 -16.81 -1.70 0.84
C LYS A 91 -17.58 -2.70 1.71
N ASP A 92 -17.83 -3.92 1.20
CA ASP A 92 -18.56 -4.98 1.91
C ASP A 92 -17.62 -6.03 2.54
N ASP A 93 -16.40 -5.60 2.87
CA ASP A 93 -15.34 -6.40 3.48
C ASP A 93 -14.93 -7.63 2.65
N SER A 94 -15.03 -7.54 1.32
CA SER A 94 -14.50 -8.55 0.40
C SER A 94 -13.29 -8.03 -0.39
N LEU A 95 -12.48 -8.93 -0.90
CA LEU A 95 -11.30 -8.65 -1.72
C LEU A 95 -11.52 -9.16 -3.13
N TRP A 96 -11.28 -8.32 -4.12
CA TRP A 96 -10.97 -8.81 -5.46
C TRP A 96 -9.51 -9.21 -5.52
N ILE A 97 -9.23 -10.32 -6.21
CA ILE A 97 -7.90 -10.89 -6.38
C ILE A 97 -7.75 -11.30 -7.84
N SER A 98 -6.69 -10.85 -8.50
CA SER A 98 -6.28 -11.37 -9.80
C SER A 98 -5.39 -12.60 -9.63
N SER A 99 -5.63 -13.61 -10.45
CA SER A 99 -4.97 -14.92 -10.37
C SER A 99 -4.79 -15.53 -11.75
N GLY A 100 -3.95 -16.57 -11.84
CA GLY A 100 -3.70 -17.28 -13.11
C GLY A 100 -3.01 -16.39 -14.15
N ALA A 101 -1.94 -15.69 -13.76
CA ALA A 101 -1.27 -14.66 -14.57
C ALA A 101 -2.24 -13.54 -15.01
N GLY A 102 -3.11 -13.11 -14.10
CA GLY A 102 -4.03 -12.00 -14.31
C GLY A 102 -5.23 -12.29 -15.21
N LYS A 103 -5.50 -13.55 -15.56
CA LYS A 103 -6.61 -13.97 -16.45
C LYS A 103 -7.90 -14.31 -15.72
N ILE A 104 -7.82 -14.53 -14.40
CA ILE A 104 -8.95 -14.88 -13.55
C ILE A 104 -9.05 -13.82 -12.45
N LEU A 105 -10.19 -13.16 -12.35
CA LEU A 105 -10.51 -12.25 -11.24
C LEU A 105 -11.48 -12.97 -10.31
N GLN A 106 -11.17 -13.00 -9.02
CA GLN A 106 -11.98 -13.67 -8.01
C GLN A 106 -12.30 -12.70 -6.90
N ARG A 107 -13.55 -12.72 -6.44
CA ARG A 107 -13.98 -11.99 -5.25
C ARG A 107 -14.11 -12.95 -4.08
N VAL A 108 -13.45 -12.64 -2.97
CA VAL A 108 -13.39 -13.49 -1.77
C VAL A 108 -13.60 -12.67 -0.51
N LYS A 109 -14.05 -13.28 0.57
CA LYS A 109 -14.01 -12.69 1.91
C LYS A 109 -12.64 -12.96 2.56
N PRO A 110 -12.24 -12.17 3.57
CA PRO A 110 -11.04 -12.41 4.38
C PRO A 110 -11.00 -13.79 5.04
N ASP A 111 -12.16 -14.40 5.32
CA ASP A 111 -12.23 -15.79 5.81
C ASP A 111 -11.95 -16.85 4.73
N GLY A 112 -11.70 -16.44 3.48
CA GLY A 112 -11.47 -17.30 2.32
C GLY A 112 -12.73 -17.65 1.53
N THR A 113 -13.93 -17.24 1.99
CA THR A 113 -15.19 -17.55 1.31
C THR A 113 -15.24 -16.89 -0.06
N LYS A 114 -15.47 -17.70 -1.10
CA LYS A 114 -15.55 -17.23 -2.48
C LYS A 114 -16.95 -16.69 -2.81
N LEU A 115 -17.00 -15.51 -3.42
CA LEU A 115 -18.24 -14.81 -3.78
C LEU A 115 -18.48 -14.80 -5.29
N THR A 116 -17.45 -14.55 -6.10
CA THR A 116 -17.60 -14.34 -7.55
C THR A 116 -16.33 -14.77 -8.29
N ILE A 117 -16.49 -15.24 -9.53
CA ILE A 117 -15.39 -15.47 -10.48
C ILE A 117 -15.74 -14.76 -11.77
N LEU A 118 -14.80 -13.98 -12.29
CA LEU A 118 -14.80 -13.52 -13.65
C LEU A 118 -13.60 -14.15 -14.36
N SER A 119 -13.87 -14.87 -15.45
CA SER A 119 -12.86 -15.62 -16.21
C SER A 119 -13.04 -15.39 -17.70
N SER A 120 -12.08 -15.88 -18.49
CA SER A 120 -12.10 -15.86 -19.96
C SER A 120 -11.69 -14.55 -20.62
N TYR A 121 -10.93 -13.70 -19.91
CA TYR A 121 -10.29 -12.55 -20.53
C TYR A 121 -9.00 -12.99 -21.24
N ASN A 122 -8.87 -12.68 -22.52
CA ASN A 122 -7.62 -12.89 -23.28
C ASN A 122 -6.62 -11.74 -23.05
N MET A 123 -6.45 -11.32 -21.79
CA MET A 123 -5.49 -10.29 -21.39
C MET A 123 -4.90 -10.61 -20.02
N MET A 124 -3.70 -10.10 -19.80
CA MET A 124 -3.01 -10.16 -18.51
C MET A 124 -3.35 -8.91 -17.72
N THR A 125 -3.98 -9.07 -16.56
CA THR A 125 -4.24 -7.97 -15.63
C THR A 125 -3.04 -7.73 -14.73
N TYR A 126 -2.53 -6.51 -14.69
CA TYR A 126 -1.39 -6.10 -13.86
C TYR A 126 -1.78 -5.26 -12.64
N GLY A 127 -2.99 -4.74 -12.57
CA GLY A 127 -3.43 -3.93 -11.44
C GLY A 127 -4.94 -3.92 -11.43
N ILE A 128 -5.51 -3.91 -10.23
CA ILE A 128 -6.97 -3.88 -10.06
C ILE A 128 -7.33 -2.87 -8.99
N SER A 129 -8.40 -2.11 -9.23
CA SER A 129 -8.98 -1.25 -8.21
C SER A 129 -10.49 -1.26 -8.29
N VAL A 130 -11.15 -1.38 -7.14
CA VAL A 130 -12.61 -1.31 -7.03
C VAL A 130 -13.04 0.16 -7.14
N THR A 131 -13.92 0.46 -8.09
CA THR A 131 -14.52 1.78 -8.24
C THR A 131 -15.59 2.01 -7.17
N GLN A 132 -16.00 3.26 -6.95
CA GLN A 132 -17.13 3.55 -6.06
C GLN A 132 -18.46 2.90 -6.50
N SER A 133 -18.61 2.60 -7.79
CA SER A 133 -19.76 1.86 -8.34
C SER A 133 -19.59 0.33 -8.25
N ASN A 134 -18.59 -0.14 -7.51
CA ASN A 134 -18.24 -1.54 -7.31
C ASN A 134 -17.77 -2.28 -8.58
N ASN A 135 -17.41 -1.55 -9.64
CA ASN A 135 -16.76 -2.12 -10.83
C ASN A 135 -15.25 -2.25 -10.61
N LEU A 136 -14.53 -2.86 -11.55
CA LEU A 136 -13.08 -3.01 -11.48
C LEU A 136 -12.43 -2.13 -12.54
N LEU A 137 -11.61 -1.18 -12.12
CA LEU A 137 -10.64 -0.52 -13.01
C LEU A 137 -9.38 -1.37 -13.05
N ILE A 138 -8.88 -1.68 -14.25
CA ILE A 138 -7.76 -2.59 -14.45
C ILE A 138 -6.69 -2.01 -15.39
N SER A 139 -5.44 -2.41 -15.17
CA SER A 139 -4.34 -2.22 -16.11
C SER A 139 -4.00 -3.54 -16.82
N THR A 140 -3.69 -3.47 -18.12
CA THR A 140 -3.49 -4.67 -18.96
C THR A 140 -2.14 -4.72 -19.68
N GLY A 141 -1.18 -3.86 -19.30
CA GLY A 141 0.11 -3.70 -19.98
C GLY A 141 0.03 -2.94 -21.31
N GLU A 142 -1.17 -2.76 -21.84
CA GLU A 142 -1.45 -1.77 -22.89
C GLU A 142 -1.30 -0.35 -22.35
N THR A 143 -1.21 0.64 -23.23
CA THR A 143 -1.18 2.07 -22.87
C THR A 143 -2.55 2.61 -22.47
N SER A 144 -3.43 1.79 -21.90
CA SER A 144 -4.75 2.20 -21.46
C SER A 144 -5.23 1.45 -20.22
N LEU A 145 -6.11 2.09 -19.46
CA LEU A 145 -6.87 1.46 -18.39
C LEU A 145 -8.24 1.03 -18.92
N LYS A 146 -8.73 -0.12 -18.47
CA LYS A 146 -10.05 -0.66 -18.84
C LYS A 146 -10.90 -0.86 -17.60
N GLN A 147 -12.21 -0.95 -17.77
CA GLN A 147 -13.13 -1.27 -16.68
C GLN A 147 -13.88 -2.55 -16.95
N ILE A 148 -14.06 -3.36 -15.90
CA ILE A 148 -14.88 -4.57 -15.90
C ILE A 148 -16.08 -4.33 -14.97
N SER A 149 -17.28 -4.58 -15.47
CA SER A 149 -18.49 -4.67 -14.65
C SER A 149 -18.38 -5.85 -13.70
N SER A 150 -18.44 -5.62 -12.39
CA SER A 150 -18.35 -6.70 -11.39
C SER A 150 -19.49 -7.71 -11.48
N ASN A 151 -20.64 -7.26 -11.96
CA ASN A 151 -21.87 -8.06 -11.98
C ASN A 151 -22.00 -8.88 -13.26
N THR A 152 -21.54 -8.35 -14.39
CA THR A 152 -21.72 -8.97 -15.71
C THR A 152 -20.43 -9.49 -16.31
N GLY A 153 -19.28 -9.10 -15.76
CA GLY A 153 -17.97 -9.38 -16.36
C GLY A 153 -17.70 -8.63 -17.67
N THR A 154 -18.58 -7.71 -18.08
CA THR A 154 -18.44 -6.96 -19.33
C THR A 154 -17.25 -6.02 -19.24
N LEU A 155 -16.35 -6.10 -20.22
CA LEU A 155 -15.15 -5.27 -20.34
C LEU A 155 -15.41 -4.08 -21.27
N THR A 156 -14.92 -2.90 -20.90
CA THR A 156 -14.87 -1.71 -21.76
C THR A 156 -13.56 -1.63 -22.54
N ASP A 157 -13.55 -1.03 -23.73
CA ASP A 157 -12.33 -0.93 -24.56
C ASP A 157 -11.23 -0.05 -23.95
N SER A 158 -11.56 1.17 -23.50
CA SER A 158 -10.64 2.08 -22.80
C SER A 158 -11.41 3.10 -21.97
N VAL A 159 -10.97 3.33 -20.74
CA VAL A 159 -11.48 4.39 -19.85
C VAL A 159 -10.50 5.56 -19.76
N TYR A 160 -9.20 5.25 -19.73
CA TYR A 160 -8.12 6.23 -19.72
C TYR A 160 -7.07 5.86 -20.76
N ASN A 161 -6.68 6.81 -21.61
CA ASN A 161 -5.55 6.66 -22.53
C ASN A 161 -4.29 7.19 -21.84
N MET A 162 -3.31 6.31 -21.65
CA MET A 162 -2.08 6.56 -20.91
C MET A 162 -0.85 6.68 -21.83
N SER A 163 -1.01 6.62 -23.14
CA SER A 163 0.10 6.64 -24.09
C SER A 163 1.01 7.87 -23.88
N PRO A 164 2.36 7.69 -23.85
CA PRO A 164 3.12 6.47 -24.13
C PRO A 164 3.43 5.60 -22.90
N LEU A 165 2.82 5.87 -21.75
CA LEU A 165 3.06 5.16 -20.50
C LEU A 165 2.32 3.82 -20.47
N HIS A 166 2.94 2.84 -19.85
CA HIS A 166 2.33 1.53 -19.63
C HIS A 166 1.99 1.32 -18.15
N PRO A 167 0.70 1.40 -17.78
CA PRO A 167 0.26 1.18 -16.42
C PRO A 167 0.56 -0.24 -15.96
N ILE A 168 1.23 -0.35 -14.80
CA ILE A 168 1.52 -1.60 -14.12
C ILE A 168 0.68 -1.76 -12.85
N ALA A 169 0.30 -0.70 -12.15
CA ALA A 169 -0.62 -0.76 -11.02
C ALA A 169 -1.61 0.39 -11.08
N VAL A 170 -2.80 0.20 -10.52
CA VAL A 170 -3.86 1.21 -10.52
C VAL A 170 -4.60 1.18 -9.21
N HIS A 171 -4.90 2.35 -8.66
CA HIS A 171 -5.69 2.49 -7.45
C HIS A 171 -6.65 3.67 -7.53
N ILE A 172 -7.88 3.48 -7.05
CA ILE A 172 -8.88 4.52 -6.90
C ILE A 172 -8.90 4.93 -5.44
N THR A 173 -8.57 6.19 -5.20
CA THR A 173 -8.60 6.82 -3.89
C THR A 173 -10.03 7.06 -3.40
N SER A 174 -10.17 7.40 -2.12
CA SER A 174 -11.47 7.62 -1.50
C SER A 174 -12.28 8.75 -2.16
N ASP A 175 -11.59 9.74 -2.74
CA ASP A 175 -12.14 10.91 -3.43
C ASP A 175 -12.26 10.74 -4.97
N ASN A 176 -12.19 9.50 -5.46
CA ASN A 176 -12.26 9.13 -6.89
C ASN A 176 -11.07 9.55 -7.77
N LYS A 177 -9.95 9.99 -7.21
CA LYS A 177 -8.72 10.13 -8.02
C LYS A 177 -8.17 8.76 -8.39
N VAL A 178 -7.59 8.67 -9.58
CA VAL A 178 -6.93 7.46 -10.08
C VAL A 178 -5.42 7.64 -9.94
N LEU A 179 -4.80 6.80 -9.14
CA LEU A 179 -3.35 6.68 -9.05
C LEU A 179 -2.88 5.55 -9.95
N VAL A 180 -1.79 5.76 -10.69
CA VAL A 180 -1.30 4.79 -11.66
C VAL A 180 0.22 4.70 -11.58
N ALA A 181 0.75 3.53 -11.20
CA ALA A 181 2.16 3.25 -11.38
C ALA A 181 2.39 2.87 -12.85
N CYS A 182 3.36 3.50 -13.50
CA CYS A 182 3.63 3.34 -14.92
C CYS A 182 5.10 2.97 -15.16
N VAL A 183 5.34 2.22 -16.23
CA VAL A 183 6.68 2.06 -16.80
C VAL A 183 6.75 2.75 -18.16
N GLN A 184 7.87 3.43 -18.44
CA GLN A 184 8.14 4.03 -19.74
C GLN A 184 8.92 3.03 -20.59
N GLY A 185 8.31 2.57 -21.68
CA GLY A 185 8.89 1.60 -22.61
C GLY A 185 8.49 0.15 -22.34
N ILE A 186 7.51 -0.38 -23.10
CA ILE A 186 7.34 -1.83 -23.25
C ILE A 186 7.94 -2.26 -24.58
N GLY A 187 9.21 -2.62 -24.51
CA GLY A 187 9.84 -3.64 -25.35
C GLY A 187 10.44 -4.67 -24.39
N ASN A 188 10.39 -5.95 -24.73
CA ASN A 188 10.99 -7.05 -23.96
C ASN A 188 12.28 -6.61 -23.24
N ILE A 189 12.33 -6.73 -21.91
CA ILE A 189 13.55 -6.72 -21.07
C ILE A 189 14.69 -5.82 -21.61
N HIS A 190 14.80 -4.60 -21.04
CA HIS A 190 15.82 -3.54 -21.21
C HIS A 190 15.75 -2.66 -22.48
N VAL A 191 15.45 -1.36 -22.28
CA VAL A 191 16.09 -0.18 -22.93
C VAL A 191 15.87 1.01 -21.96
N VAL A 192 16.81 1.35 -21.07
CA VAL A 192 17.85 2.39 -21.20
C VAL A 192 17.31 3.70 -21.80
N ASP A 193 16.90 4.65 -20.96
CA ASP A 193 17.00 6.06 -21.31
C ASP A 193 18.44 6.50 -20.97
N GLU A 194 19.15 7.01 -21.97
CA GLU A 194 20.56 7.42 -21.93
C GLU A 194 20.73 8.73 -21.14
N VAL A 195 20.33 8.73 -19.87
CA VAL A 195 20.95 9.56 -18.84
C VAL A 195 20.92 8.76 -17.53
N SER A 196 21.84 7.80 -17.43
CA SER A 196 22.30 7.12 -16.20
C SER A 196 21.22 6.62 -15.22
N ASP A 197 20.72 5.39 -15.43
CA ASP A 197 20.68 4.33 -14.39
C ASP A 197 19.78 3.16 -14.86
N HIS A 198 20.39 2.01 -15.09
CA HIS A 198 19.69 0.78 -15.44
C HIS A 198 18.75 0.34 -14.30
N GLY A 199 17.44 0.28 -14.55
CA GLY A 199 16.52 -0.53 -13.73
C GLY A 199 15.66 0.19 -12.68
N ARG A 200 15.65 1.53 -12.60
CA ARG A 200 14.77 2.22 -11.65
C ARG A 200 13.36 2.41 -12.24
N GLN A 201 12.41 1.65 -11.74
CA GLN A 201 10.98 1.89 -11.98
C GLN A 201 10.55 3.14 -11.19
N ARG A 202 9.46 3.80 -11.63
CA ARG A 202 8.99 5.06 -11.04
C ARG A 202 7.50 4.99 -10.79
N VAL A 203 7.04 5.59 -9.71
CA VAL A 203 5.62 5.79 -9.45
C VAL A 203 5.23 7.19 -9.88
N VAL A 204 4.20 7.27 -10.70
CA VAL A 204 3.65 8.54 -11.18
C VAL A 204 2.35 8.79 -10.42
N VAL A 205 2.25 9.92 -9.75
CA VAL A 205 1.00 10.36 -9.13
C VAL A 205 0.27 11.21 -10.17
N LEU A 206 -0.93 10.79 -10.55
CA LEU A 206 -1.75 11.51 -11.54
C LEU A 206 -2.81 12.36 -10.84
N GLY A 207 -3.05 13.54 -11.40
CA GLY A 207 -4.18 14.40 -11.10
C GLY A 207 -5.45 13.94 -11.80
N GLN A 208 -6.56 14.57 -11.42
CA GLN A 208 -7.89 14.23 -11.91
C GLN A 208 -8.05 14.41 -13.44
N GLY A 209 -7.20 15.22 -14.07
CA GLY A 209 -7.15 15.42 -15.52
C GLY A 209 -6.20 14.50 -16.28
N GLY A 210 -5.52 13.57 -15.59
CA GLY A 210 -4.44 12.75 -16.15
C GLY A 210 -3.08 13.45 -16.20
N ASP A 211 -2.98 14.66 -15.63
CA ASP A 211 -1.75 15.41 -15.45
C ASP A 211 -0.83 14.77 -14.41
N ILE A 212 0.48 14.82 -14.63
CA ILE A 212 1.46 14.28 -13.67
C ILE A 212 1.64 15.30 -12.54
N ILE A 213 1.27 14.91 -11.32
CA ILE A 213 1.44 15.73 -10.11
C ILE A 213 2.85 15.54 -9.55
N ASN A 214 3.32 14.30 -9.46
CA ASN A 214 4.63 13.99 -8.91
C ASN A 214 5.17 12.65 -9.46
N ILE A 215 6.49 12.47 -9.35
CA ILE A 215 7.20 11.24 -9.70
C ILE A 215 8.05 10.84 -8.49
N TYR A 216 7.79 9.65 -7.96
CA TYR A 216 8.58 9.04 -6.89
C TYR A 216 9.44 7.90 -7.44
N THR A 217 10.73 7.93 -7.14
CA THR A 217 11.73 7.00 -7.71
C THR A 217 12.38 6.09 -6.68
N GLY A 218 11.74 5.94 -5.51
CA GLY A 218 12.32 5.23 -4.37
C GLY A 218 13.24 6.11 -3.51
N ASP A 219 13.56 5.64 -2.32
CA ASP A 219 14.49 6.31 -1.42
C ASP A 219 15.93 5.88 -1.73
N THR A 220 16.71 6.80 -2.29
CA THR A 220 18.11 6.57 -2.61
C THR A 220 19.01 6.43 -1.38
N GLU A 221 18.57 6.79 -0.17
CA GLU A 221 19.41 6.66 1.03
C GLU A 221 19.38 5.24 1.62
N ILE A 222 18.25 4.53 1.49
CA ILE A 222 18.04 3.23 2.12
C ILE A 222 18.81 2.13 1.39
N ASN A 223 18.82 2.14 0.06
CA ASN A 223 19.51 1.13 -0.76
C ASN A 223 20.00 1.72 -2.09
N LYS A 224 21.12 2.45 -2.06
CA LYS A 224 21.72 3.10 -3.27
C LYS A 224 21.95 2.14 -4.44
N ASP A 225 22.27 0.89 -4.12
CA ASP A 225 22.70 -0.12 -5.09
C ASP A 225 21.59 -1.10 -5.51
N ILE A 226 20.38 -0.98 -4.91
CA ILE A 226 19.24 -1.84 -5.24
C ILE A 226 18.21 -1.02 -6.02
N PRO A 227 17.76 -1.48 -7.20
CA PRO A 227 16.73 -0.76 -7.95
C PRO A 227 15.41 -0.76 -7.17
N PHE A 228 14.73 0.39 -7.16
CA PHE A 228 13.36 0.51 -6.70
C PHE A 228 12.42 -0.14 -7.72
N ILE A 229 11.67 -1.16 -7.29
CA ILE A 229 10.74 -1.93 -8.13
C ILE A 229 9.37 -1.96 -7.43
N PRO A 230 8.52 -0.93 -7.63
CA PRO A 230 7.16 -0.93 -7.13
C PRO A 230 6.32 -1.95 -7.89
N ALA A 231 5.65 -2.88 -7.19
CA ALA A 231 4.72 -3.80 -7.85
C ALA A 231 3.27 -3.34 -7.76
N ASP A 232 2.82 -2.82 -6.62
CA ASP A 232 1.45 -2.37 -6.40
C ASP A 232 1.38 -1.02 -5.68
N ILE A 233 0.17 -0.46 -5.64
CA ILE A 233 -0.13 0.82 -5.03
C ILE A 233 -1.48 0.75 -4.32
N ALA A 234 -1.54 1.28 -3.11
CA ALA A 234 -2.77 1.46 -2.36
C ALA A 234 -2.78 2.83 -1.66
N THR A 235 -3.91 3.20 -1.07
CA THR A 235 -3.95 4.33 -0.14
C THR A 235 -4.47 3.94 1.23
N THR A 236 -3.97 4.62 2.26
CA THR A 236 -4.58 4.57 3.59
C THR A 236 -5.94 5.28 3.59
N PRO A 237 -6.75 5.16 4.66
CA PRO A 237 -8.00 5.91 4.80
C PRO A 237 -7.81 7.44 4.87
N ARG A 238 -6.56 7.94 4.94
CA ARG A 238 -6.21 9.37 4.88
C ARG A 238 -5.58 9.77 3.53
N ASP A 239 -5.72 8.91 2.54
CA ASP A 239 -5.20 9.06 1.18
C ASP A 239 -3.66 9.09 1.04
N ASN A 240 -2.92 8.77 2.11
CA ASN A 240 -1.48 8.54 2.01
C ASN A 240 -1.23 7.35 1.06
N VAL A 241 -0.26 7.48 0.17
CA VAL A 241 0.07 6.46 -0.82
C VAL A 241 0.99 5.41 -0.19
N ILE A 242 0.66 4.14 -0.33
CA ILE A 242 1.52 3.03 0.06
C ILE A 242 1.95 2.30 -1.20
N LEU A 243 3.25 2.01 -1.29
CA LEU A 243 3.90 1.29 -2.38
C LEU A 243 4.70 0.15 -1.79
N ASP A 244 4.64 -1.03 -2.38
CA ASP A 244 5.57 -2.11 -2.05
C ASP A 244 6.75 -2.12 -3.00
N ASP A 245 7.97 -2.26 -2.46
CA ASP A 245 9.19 -2.49 -3.21
C ASP A 245 9.60 -3.95 -3.05
N VAL A 246 9.43 -4.71 -4.14
CA VAL A 246 9.66 -6.17 -4.17
C VAL A 246 11.12 -6.52 -3.93
N MET A 247 12.04 -5.65 -4.32
CA MET A 247 13.48 -5.94 -4.24
C MET A 247 14.04 -5.76 -2.84
N THR A 248 13.41 -4.88 -2.05
CA THR A 248 13.89 -4.50 -0.72
C THR A 248 12.95 -4.97 0.40
N ASP A 249 11.87 -5.70 0.06
CA ASP A 249 10.82 -6.14 0.99
C ASP A 249 10.34 -4.98 1.86
N THR A 250 10.03 -3.85 1.24
CA THR A 250 9.75 -2.60 1.95
C THR A 250 8.45 -1.98 1.46
N LEU A 251 7.62 -1.50 2.38
CA LEU A 251 6.51 -0.61 2.08
C LEU A 251 6.96 0.83 2.23
N HIS A 252 6.88 1.61 1.17
CA HIS A 252 7.08 3.06 1.21
C HIS A 252 5.73 3.73 1.45
N ILE A 253 5.69 4.67 2.39
CA ILE A 253 4.48 5.47 2.68
C ILE A 253 4.78 6.91 2.32
N LEU A 254 4.05 7.41 1.32
CA LEU A 254 4.12 8.78 0.84
C LEU A 254 2.88 9.56 1.32
N ASN A 255 3.05 10.85 1.54
CA ASN A 255 1.92 11.74 1.74
C ASN A 255 1.19 12.02 0.40
N ASN A 256 0.08 12.76 0.47
CA ASN A 256 -0.74 13.11 -0.70
C ASN A 256 0.00 13.98 -1.74
N ALA A 257 1.13 14.59 -1.36
CA ALA A 257 2.00 15.32 -2.26
C ALA A 257 3.05 14.42 -2.94
N GLY A 258 3.09 13.12 -2.64
CA GLY A 258 4.06 12.17 -3.17
C GLY A 258 5.43 12.20 -2.47
N LEU A 259 5.53 12.82 -1.29
CA LEU A 259 6.76 12.87 -0.50
C LEU A 259 6.82 11.72 0.51
N LEU A 260 7.98 11.08 0.64
CA LEU A 260 8.20 10.00 1.59
C LEU A 260 7.99 10.48 3.03
N MET A 261 7.08 9.81 3.74
CA MET A 261 6.85 10.01 5.18
C MET A 261 7.64 9.01 5.99
N THR A 262 7.58 7.72 5.61
CA THR A 262 8.21 6.62 6.31
C THR A 262 8.27 5.38 5.43
N TYR A 263 8.89 4.31 5.93
CA TYR A 263 8.91 3.00 5.31
C TYR A 263 8.86 1.88 6.35
N TYR A 264 8.40 0.72 5.95
CA TYR A 264 8.34 -0.49 6.78
C TYR A 264 8.94 -1.67 6.04
N LYS A 265 9.94 -2.33 6.63
CA LYS A 265 10.45 -3.59 6.08
C LYS A 265 9.47 -4.71 6.40
N THR A 266 8.86 -5.29 5.37
CA THR A 266 7.98 -6.46 5.51
C THR A 266 8.78 -7.70 5.90
N SER A 267 10.07 -7.75 5.57
CA SER A 267 10.99 -8.80 6.01
C SER A 267 11.17 -8.86 7.53
N ASP A 268 11.03 -7.74 8.25
CA ASP A 268 11.07 -7.71 9.73
C ASP A 268 9.91 -8.51 10.36
N ILE A 269 8.85 -8.75 9.59
CA ILE A 269 7.68 -9.56 9.98
C ILE A 269 7.53 -10.83 9.13
N ASN A 270 8.61 -11.29 8.50
CA ASN A 270 8.68 -12.51 7.67
C ASN A 270 7.75 -12.52 6.45
N ILE A 271 7.39 -11.34 5.93
CA ILE A 271 6.70 -11.20 4.65
C ILE A 271 7.75 -10.80 3.61
N MET A 272 8.08 -11.74 2.74
CA MET A 272 9.05 -11.57 1.66
C MET A 272 8.33 -11.44 0.32
N PHE A 273 8.91 -10.69 -0.60
CA PHE A 273 8.40 -10.42 -1.94
C PHE A 273 6.93 -9.96 -1.89
N PRO A 274 6.64 -8.82 -1.25
CA PRO A 274 5.33 -8.20 -1.41
C PRO A 274 5.11 -7.96 -2.92
N LEU A 275 3.89 -8.24 -3.38
CA LEU A 275 3.51 -8.09 -4.79
C LEU A 275 2.18 -7.38 -4.95
N SER A 276 1.36 -7.37 -3.90
CA SER A 276 0.07 -6.69 -3.94
C SER A 276 -0.35 -6.14 -2.59
N LEU A 277 -1.07 -5.03 -2.63
CA LEU A 277 -1.57 -4.30 -1.48
C LEU A 277 -3.08 -4.07 -1.62
N ALA A 278 -3.80 -4.22 -0.52
CA ALA A 278 -5.16 -3.70 -0.41
C ALA A 278 -5.38 -3.14 0.99
N PHE A 279 -6.03 -1.99 1.09
CA PHE A 279 -6.28 -1.33 2.36
C PHE A 279 -7.77 -1.30 2.65
N SER A 280 -8.17 -1.72 3.85
CA SER A 280 -9.55 -1.61 4.30
C SER A 280 -9.83 -0.22 4.88
N PRO A 281 -11.08 0.27 4.80
CA PRO A 281 -11.46 1.53 5.45
C PRO A 281 -11.24 1.55 6.96
N THR A 282 -11.13 0.38 7.60
CA THR A 282 -10.99 0.24 9.06
C THR A 282 -9.54 0.32 9.55
N GLY A 283 -8.55 0.48 8.66
CA GLY A 283 -7.14 0.61 9.06
C GLY A 283 -6.29 -0.63 8.79
N GLN A 284 -6.87 -1.69 8.22
CA GLN A 284 -6.19 -2.96 8.00
C GLN A 284 -5.56 -3.03 6.60
N LEU A 285 -4.27 -3.38 6.53
CA LEU A 285 -3.56 -3.64 5.28
C LEU A 285 -3.55 -5.14 4.97
N TYR A 286 -3.79 -5.48 3.71
CA TYR A 286 -3.63 -6.82 3.17
C TYR A 286 -2.43 -6.83 2.22
N ILE A 287 -1.48 -7.73 2.46
CA ILE A 287 -0.27 -7.89 1.64
C ILE A 287 -0.30 -9.26 0.98
N GLY A 288 -0.39 -9.27 -0.34
CA GLY A 288 -0.19 -10.44 -1.18
C GLY A 288 1.31 -10.61 -1.43
N CYS A 289 1.85 -11.80 -1.18
CA CYS A 289 3.28 -12.06 -1.36
C CYS A 289 3.55 -13.42 -2.00
N SER A 290 4.75 -13.57 -2.55
CA SER A 290 5.27 -14.83 -3.10
C SER A 290 6.38 -15.43 -2.22
N LYS A 291 6.71 -16.70 -2.46
CA LYS A 291 7.87 -17.35 -1.81
C LYS A 291 9.21 -17.01 -2.47
N SER A 292 9.18 -16.47 -3.69
CA SER A 292 10.37 -16.04 -4.42
C SER A 292 10.06 -14.84 -5.30
N ALA A 293 11.07 -14.06 -5.66
CA ALA A 293 10.97 -12.85 -6.48
C ALA A 293 10.32 -13.03 -7.87
N GLY A 294 9.96 -14.26 -8.27
CA GLY A 294 9.26 -14.54 -9.52
C GLY A 294 7.76 -14.28 -9.41
N ARG A 295 7.18 -13.55 -10.37
CA ARG A 295 5.72 -13.31 -10.50
C ARG A 295 4.88 -14.57 -10.79
N THR A 296 5.52 -15.73 -10.93
CA THR A 296 4.90 -17.02 -11.27
C THR A 296 5.26 -18.06 -10.21
N THR A 297 4.68 -17.98 -9.02
CA THR A 297 4.92 -19.00 -8.00
C THR A 297 3.63 -19.58 -7.46
N LYS A 298 3.53 -20.90 -7.55
CA LYS A 298 2.64 -21.70 -6.71
C LYS A 298 2.93 -21.34 -5.24
N ASN A 299 1.88 -21.23 -4.42
CA ASN A 299 1.92 -20.88 -2.97
C ASN A 299 2.02 -19.38 -2.64
N ALA A 300 1.33 -18.52 -3.38
CA ALA A 300 1.13 -17.15 -2.93
C ALA A 300 0.32 -17.11 -1.62
N LYS A 301 0.63 -16.15 -0.76
CA LYS A 301 0.00 -15.93 0.56
C LYS A 301 -0.55 -14.52 0.66
N ILE A 302 -1.57 -14.36 1.50
CA ILE A 302 -2.09 -13.05 1.88
C ILE A 302 -1.93 -12.90 3.38
N TYR A 303 -1.41 -11.76 3.80
CA TYR A 303 -1.28 -11.40 5.19
C TYR A 303 -2.13 -10.19 5.48
N GLU A 304 -2.85 -10.26 6.59
CA GLU A 304 -3.51 -9.13 7.20
C GLU A 304 -2.54 -8.49 8.21
N VAL A 305 -2.17 -7.23 7.98
CA VAL A 305 -1.14 -6.49 8.72
C VAL A 305 -1.69 -5.19 9.28
N THR A 306 -1.57 -5.01 10.59
CA THR A 306 -1.94 -3.75 11.25
C THR A 306 -0.68 -2.89 11.40
N ILE A 307 -0.59 -1.82 10.62
CA ILE A 307 0.52 -0.87 10.70
C ILE A 307 0.12 0.28 11.64
N SER A 308 0.83 0.39 12.76
CA SER A 308 0.65 1.50 13.70
C SER A 308 0.91 2.83 13.01
N GLY A 309 -0.15 3.60 12.77
CA GLY A 309 -0.03 4.96 12.30
C GLY A 309 -0.53 5.29 10.90
N CYS A 310 -0.99 4.29 10.15
CA CYS A 310 -1.66 4.51 8.86
C CYS A 310 -3.13 4.90 9.02
#